data_AF-A0A7H5ESH2-F1
#
_entry.id   AF-A0A7H5ESH2-F1
#
_cell.length_a   1.000
_cell.length_b   1.000
_cell.length_c   1.000
_cell.angle_alpha   90.00
_cell.angle_beta   90.00
_cell.angle_gamma   90.00
#
_symmetry.space_group_name_H-M   'P 1'
#
loop_
_entity.id
_entity.type
_entity.pdbx_description
1 polymer ?
#
loop_
_entity_poly.entity_id
_entity_poly.type
_entity_poly.pdbx_seq_one_letter_code
_entity_poly.pdbx_strand_id
1 'polypeptide(L)'
;MSVVKQSIGVDVSKDDFYVRILFQFQGSTEVRKHRGVKKFSNTNSGFIKLHEWLKKYTVQDAPMVIAMEATGVYHEALAYFLFEHGYFVSVQLSTKVNAFAKSHNLHNKTDVSDAEIIARLVSERKLVAWRPPTKSIRRLRALTRQYQAITESKTVTQNQLHAMEHSALVDDQVCMRYREIIALFKRQLKQIELEIRQLARQDELLDNVLRLLMTIPGVALKTAAVIAAETGCFQLFDSRAQLVKFSGMDVVERQSGSSVRGRSSISKRGNSRIRRALFMPSLSYVKDDGVFGQLYQRVYQRTMIKKKGLIAVQRKLLVVMYAIVKNGTAYDPRLHQRRCQKEVGKPKLAYRDSIN
;
A
#
# COMPACT_ATOMS: atom_id res chain seq x y z
N MET A 1 24.72 33.17 -9.46
CA MET A 1 24.17 31.88 -9.94
C MET A 1 22.77 31.72 -9.38
N SER A 2 21.76 31.57 -10.24
CA SER A 2 20.36 31.35 -9.83
C SER A 2 20.16 29.93 -9.29
N VAL A 3 19.30 29.78 -8.30
CA VAL A 3 18.90 28.47 -7.77
C VAL A 3 17.83 27.90 -8.70
N VAL A 4 18.06 26.69 -9.23
CA VAL A 4 17.11 26.01 -10.13
C VAL A 4 16.26 24.96 -9.42
N LYS A 5 16.71 24.47 -8.26
CA LYS A 5 15.97 23.49 -7.46
C LYS A 5 16.42 23.50 -6.00
N GLN A 6 15.46 23.36 -5.10
CA GLN A 6 15.64 23.29 -3.66
C GLN A 6 15.10 21.94 -3.18
N SER A 7 16.00 21.10 -2.68
CA SER A 7 15.71 19.73 -2.32
C SER A 7 15.78 19.58 -0.80
N ILE A 8 14.63 19.33 -0.18
CA ILE A 8 14.50 19.21 1.27
C ILE A 8 14.25 17.76 1.62
N GLY A 9 15.13 17.19 2.44
CA GLY A 9 14.95 15.88 3.05
C GLY A 9 14.59 16.01 4.51
N VAL A 10 13.56 15.29 4.93
CA VAL A 10 13.06 15.26 6.30
C VAL A 10 13.06 13.83 6.79
N ASP A 11 13.82 13.57 7.85
CA ASP A 11 13.72 12.33 8.61
C ASP A 11 12.87 12.57 9.87
N VAL A 12 11.82 11.77 10.05
CA VAL A 12 10.78 12.00 11.08
C VAL A 12 10.78 10.88 12.10
N SER A 13 10.98 11.25 13.36
CA SER A 13 10.87 10.38 14.53
C SER A 13 9.59 10.72 15.32
N LYS A 14 9.38 10.03 16.44
CA LYS A 14 8.24 10.26 17.32
C LYS A 14 8.22 11.68 17.88
N ASP A 15 9.35 12.11 18.45
CA ASP A 15 9.42 13.33 19.26
C ASP A 15 10.04 14.52 18.50
N ASP A 16 10.78 14.23 17.44
CA ASP A 16 11.51 15.22 16.65
C ASP A 16 11.64 14.83 15.18
N PHE A 17 12.14 15.76 14.37
CA PHE A 17 12.50 15.50 12.99
C PHE A 17 13.70 16.36 12.58
N TYR A 18 14.45 15.84 11.61
CA TYR A 18 15.69 16.41 11.11
C TYR A 18 15.53 16.82 9.66
N VAL A 19 15.97 18.03 9.33
CA VAL A 19 15.78 18.64 8.01
C VAL A 19 17.10 19.01 7.38
N ARG A 20 17.29 18.60 6.12
CA ARG A 20 18.41 18.98 5.27
C ARG A 20 17.91 19.72 4.03
N ILE A 21 18.54 20.83 3.68
CA ILE A 21 18.30 21.56 2.42
C ILE A 21 19.53 21.42 1.51
N LEU A 22 19.30 21.08 0.25
CA LEU A 22 20.28 21.12 -0.83
C LEU A 22 19.82 22.10 -1.92
N PHE A 23 20.74 22.92 -2.41
CA PHE A 23 20.52 23.84 -3.51
C PHE A 23 21.24 23.36 -4.76
N GLN A 24 20.51 23.34 -5.88
CA GLN A 24 21.08 23.15 -7.20
C GLN A 24 21.11 24.49 -7.93
N PHE A 25 22.24 24.80 -8.57
CA PHE A 25 22.45 26.07 -9.26
C PHE A 25 22.50 25.87 -10.77
N GLN A 26 22.07 26.89 -11.52
CA GLN A 26 22.16 26.88 -12.97
C GLN A 26 23.61 26.70 -13.42
N GLY A 27 23.84 25.80 -14.38
CA GLY A 27 25.17 25.52 -14.93
C GLY A 27 26.08 24.66 -14.04
N SER A 28 25.58 24.13 -12.92
CA SER A 28 26.34 23.21 -12.05
C SER A 28 25.61 21.88 -11.88
N THR A 29 26.38 20.79 -11.94
CA THR A 29 25.93 19.45 -11.57
C THR A 29 26.05 19.20 -10.06
N GLU A 30 26.73 20.08 -9.33
CA GLU A 30 26.91 19.95 -7.89
C GLU A 30 25.73 20.53 -7.10
N VAL A 31 25.42 19.88 -5.98
CA VAL A 31 24.46 20.38 -5.00
C VAL A 31 25.19 21.00 -3.80
N ARG A 32 24.82 22.22 -3.42
CA ARG A 32 25.37 22.87 -2.22
C ARG A 32 24.46 22.62 -1.02
N LYS A 33 25.06 22.26 0.12
CA LYS A 33 24.34 22.03 1.37
C LYS A 33 24.06 23.37 2.06
N HIS A 34 22.85 23.54 2.59
CA HIS A 34 22.60 24.55 3.61
C HIS A 34 23.34 24.19 4.91
N ARG A 35 23.70 25.20 5.73
CA ARG A 35 24.47 25.06 6.97
C ARG A 35 23.82 24.02 7.91
N GLY A 36 24.41 22.82 7.98
CA GLY A 36 23.99 21.75 8.88
C GLY A 36 22.61 21.13 8.61
N VAL A 37 22.32 20.03 9.30
CA VAL A 37 20.94 19.55 9.49
C VAL A 37 20.34 20.36 10.62
N LYS A 38 19.07 20.75 10.48
CA LYS A 38 18.32 21.42 11.54
C LYS A 38 17.32 20.45 12.17
N LYS A 39 17.27 20.43 13.51
CA LYS A 39 16.34 19.65 14.31
C LYS A 39 15.15 20.50 14.74
N PHE A 40 13.95 19.93 14.71
CA PHE A 40 12.71 20.51 15.21
C PHE A 40 11.92 19.47 16.02
N SER A 41 11.01 19.91 16.88
CA SER A 41 10.08 19.01 17.60
C SER A 41 8.95 18.53 16.69
N ASN A 42 8.52 17.28 16.82
CA ASN A 42 7.38 16.74 16.06
C ASN A 42 6.04 17.18 16.67
N THR A 43 5.83 18.50 16.68
CA THR A 43 4.67 19.17 17.27
C THR A 43 4.26 20.33 16.38
N ASN A 44 3.03 20.84 16.54
CA ASN A 44 2.57 22.01 15.77
C ASN A 44 3.51 23.23 15.92
N SER A 45 4.04 23.47 17.12
CA SER A 45 5.03 24.53 17.34
C SER A 45 6.35 24.29 16.61
N GLY A 46 6.80 23.03 16.48
CA GLY A 46 7.95 22.68 15.66
C GLY A 46 7.70 22.82 14.16
N PHE A 47 6.47 22.55 13.71
CA PHE A 47 6.07 22.73 12.31
C PHE A 47 6.05 24.21 11.90
N ILE A 48 5.53 25.09 12.77
CA ILE A 48 5.57 26.54 12.54
C ILE A 48 7.02 27.03 12.47
N LYS A 49 7.88 26.59 13.38
CA LYS A 49 9.32 26.92 13.35
C LYS A 49 10.00 26.42 12.07
N LEU A 50 9.63 25.25 11.57
CA LEU A 50 10.11 24.75 10.27
C LEU A 50 9.66 25.67 9.13
N HIS A 51 8.39 26.05 9.10
CA HIS A 51 7.83 26.94 8.06
C HIS A 51 8.57 28.27 7.98
N GLU A 52 8.79 28.92 9.13
CA GLU A 52 9.56 30.16 9.23
C GLU A 52 11.01 29.97 8.78
N TRP A 53 11.62 28.86 9.19
CA TRP A 53 12.99 28.51 8.80
C TRP A 53 13.12 28.29 7.29
N LEU A 54 12.16 27.58 6.67
CA LEU A 54 12.11 27.40 5.23
C LEU A 54 11.97 28.76 4.52
N LYS A 55 11.03 29.61 4.94
CA LYS A 55 10.87 30.96 4.36
C LYS A 55 12.14 31.80 4.43
N LYS A 56 12.91 31.68 5.52
CA LYS A 56 14.15 32.43 5.72
C LYS A 56 15.32 31.94 4.86
N TYR A 57 15.42 30.63 4.65
CA TYR A 57 16.61 30.01 4.06
C TYR A 57 16.39 29.41 2.67
N THR A 58 15.20 29.59 2.08
CA THR A 58 14.89 29.17 0.71
C THR A 58 14.57 30.36 -0.18
N VAL A 59 14.74 30.18 -1.47
CA VAL A 59 14.43 31.15 -2.52
C VAL A 59 12.97 30.97 -2.92
N GLN A 60 12.13 31.99 -2.77
CA GLN A 60 10.67 31.87 -2.96
C GLN A 60 10.29 31.46 -4.40
N ASP A 61 11.00 31.98 -5.39
CA ASP A 61 10.69 31.75 -6.81
C ASP A 61 11.37 30.51 -7.40
N ALA A 62 12.13 29.75 -6.60
CA ALA A 62 12.80 28.54 -7.06
C ALA A 62 12.02 27.27 -6.66
N PRO A 63 11.85 26.28 -7.57
CA PRO A 63 11.14 25.05 -7.28
C PRO A 63 11.65 24.36 -6.00
N MET A 64 10.72 24.08 -5.08
CA MET A 64 11.01 23.44 -3.81
C MET A 64 10.27 22.10 -3.70
N VAL A 65 11.00 21.05 -3.35
CA VAL A 65 10.43 19.72 -3.10
C VAL A 65 10.85 19.26 -1.70
N ILE A 66 9.87 18.95 -0.86
CA ILE A 66 10.07 18.41 0.48
C ILE A 66 9.73 16.92 0.44
N ALA A 67 10.69 16.05 0.70
CA ALA A 67 10.42 14.63 0.87
C ALA A 67 10.67 14.16 2.29
N MET A 68 9.91 13.15 2.69
CA MET A 68 10.05 12.48 3.98
C MET A 68 9.82 10.98 3.82
N GLU A 69 10.40 10.18 4.70
CA GLU A 69 10.14 8.76 4.76
C GLU A 69 8.85 8.46 5.54
N ALA A 70 8.06 7.51 5.03
CA ALA A 70 6.90 6.97 5.73
C ALA A 70 7.33 6.04 6.88
N THR A 71 7.69 6.61 8.03
CA THR A 71 8.01 5.85 9.26
C THR A 71 6.81 5.85 10.20
N GLY A 72 6.11 4.71 10.29
CA GLY A 72 4.91 4.58 11.14
C GLY A 72 3.86 5.66 10.82
N VAL A 73 3.28 6.27 11.86
CA VAL A 73 2.32 7.39 11.74
C VAL A 73 2.95 8.77 11.97
N TYR A 74 4.21 8.82 12.40
CA TYR A 74 4.83 10.06 12.90
C TYR A 74 5.05 11.14 11.84
N HIS A 75 5.21 10.73 10.58
CA HIS A 75 5.34 11.64 9.44
C HIS A 75 4.03 12.32 9.03
N GLU A 76 2.86 11.76 9.40
CA GLU A 76 1.58 12.22 8.85
C GLU A 76 1.29 13.68 9.21
N ALA A 77 1.41 14.05 10.49
CA ALA A 77 1.06 15.39 10.96
C ALA A 77 1.88 16.48 10.25
N LEU A 78 3.20 16.26 10.10
CA LEU A 78 4.08 17.15 9.37
C LEU A 78 3.73 17.22 7.87
N ALA A 79 3.43 16.07 7.25
CA ALA A 79 3.03 16.02 5.84
C ALA A 79 1.75 16.83 5.58
N TYR A 80 0.74 16.70 6.44
CA TYR A 80 -0.50 17.49 6.35
C TYR A 80 -0.21 18.98 6.51
N PHE A 81 0.52 19.36 7.55
CA PHE A 81 0.86 20.76 7.80
C PHE A 81 1.55 21.39 6.57
N LEU A 82 2.58 20.74 6.02
CA LEU A 82 3.30 21.26 4.86
C LEU A 82 2.42 21.32 3.61
N PHE A 83 1.58 20.31 3.38
CA PHE A 83 0.64 20.32 2.25
C PHE A 83 -0.37 21.47 2.36
N GLU A 84 -0.94 21.70 3.55
CA GLU A 84 -1.89 22.80 3.83
C GLU A 84 -1.25 24.19 3.66
N HIS A 85 0.07 24.30 3.86
CA HIS A 85 0.85 25.52 3.58
C HIS A 85 1.30 25.66 2.11
N GLY A 86 0.82 24.78 1.22
CA GLY A 86 1.06 24.86 -0.22
C GLY A 86 2.39 24.28 -0.70
N TYR A 87 3.14 23.57 0.16
CA TYR A 87 4.40 22.97 -0.25
C TYR A 87 4.21 21.73 -1.14
N PHE A 88 5.15 21.51 -2.06
CA PHE A 88 5.27 20.23 -2.74
C PHE A 88 5.86 19.19 -1.77
N VAL A 89 4.99 18.38 -1.19
CA VAL A 89 5.35 17.29 -0.28
C VAL A 89 5.45 15.98 -1.05
N SER A 90 6.42 15.13 -0.74
CA SER A 90 6.53 13.78 -1.29
C SER A 90 6.87 12.75 -0.21
N VAL A 91 5.94 11.86 0.09
CA VAL A 91 6.13 10.79 1.08
C VAL A 91 6.71 9.57 0.38
N GLN A 92 7.91 9.15 0.79
CA GLN A 92 8.64 8.03 0.22
C GLN A 92 8.54 6.77 1.07
N LEU A 93 8.50 5.62 0.40
CA LEU A 93 8.56 4.33 1.09
C LEU A 93 9.98 4.06 1.58
N SER A 94 10.11 3.55 2.80
CA SER A 94 11.39 3.12 3.40
C SER A 94 12.23 2.26 2.47
N THR A 95 11.61 1.33 1.74
CA THR A 95 12.34 0.45 0.82
C THR A 95 12.96 1.20 -0.36
N LYS A 96 12.37 2.31 -0.80
CA LYS A 96 12.92 3.14 -1.88
C LYS A 96 14.09 3.98 -1.38
N VAL A 97 13.94 4.60 -0.20
CA VAL A 97 15.01 5.38 0.44
C VAL A 97 16.21 4.49 0.72
N ASN A 98 16.00 3.30 1.31
CA ASN A 98 17.04 2.32 1.57
C ASN A 98 17.74 1.82 0.29
N ALA A 99 17.00 1.57 -0.79
CA ALA A 99 17.60 1.15 -2.05
C ALA A 99 18.48 2.26 -2.66
N PHE A 100 18.05 3.52 -2.53
CA PHE A 100 18.81 4.68 -2.96
C PHE A 100 20.08 4.89 -2.12
N ALA A 101 19.96 4.79 -0.79
CA ALA A 101 21.11 4.86 0.12
C ALA A 101 22.18 3.82 -0.22
N LYS A 102 21.76 2.57 -0.50
CA LYS A 102 22.64 1.49 -0.93
C LYS A 102 23.35 1.79 -2.24
N SER A 103 22.65 2.35 -3.24
CA SER A 103 23.30 2.72 -4.51
C SER A 103 24.35 3.82 -4.38
N HIS A 104 24.29 4.60 -3.29
CA HIS A 104 25.24 5.68 -2.99
C HIS A 104 26.29 5.29 -1.93
N ASN A 105 26.36 4.02 -1.52
CA ASN A 105 27.26 3.52 -0.47
C ASN A 105 27.13 4.29 0.87
N LEU A 106 25.96 4.88 1.14
CA LEU A 106 25.68 5.57 2.40
C LEU A 106 25.18 4.54 3.40
N HIS A 107 26.02 4.15 4.37
CA HIS A 107 25.75 3.06 5.33
C HIS A 107 25.70 3.52 6.80
N ASN A 108 26.12 4.75 7.08
CA ASN A 108 26.09 5.28 8.44
C ASN A 108 24.67 5.73 8.80
N LYS A 109 24.02 4.98 9.68
CA LYS A 109 22.64 5.19 10.12
C LYS A 109 22.62 6.18 11.28
N THR A 110 22.47 7.46 10.95
CA THR A 110 22.20 8.54 11.90
C THR A 110 21.05 9.39 11.36
N ASP A 111 20.24 9.98 12.22
CA ASP A 111 19.09 10.81 11.79
C ASP A 111 19.52 11.97 10.85
N VAL A 112 20.75 12.48 11.05
CA VAL A 112 21.39 13.48 10.19
C VAL A 112 21.70 12.94 8.80
N SER A 113 22.17 11.70 8.71
CA SER A 113 22.47 10.99 7.46
C SER A 113 21.20 10.67 6.71
N ASP A 114 20.13 10.26 7.40
CA ASP A 114 18.86 9.90 6.79
C ASP A 114 18.17 11.11 6.14
N ALA A 115 18.15 12.27 6.83
CA ALA A 115 17.67 13.52 6.23
C ALA A 115 18.50 13.93 4.99
N GLU A 116 19.83 13.69 4.99
CA GLU A 116 20.68 13.96 3.83
C GLU A 116 20.41 13.01 2.66
N ILE A 117 20.24 11.71 2.91
CA ILE A 117 19.89 10.70 1.91
C ILE A 117 18.58 11.09 1.22
N ILE A 118 17.57 11.49 2.00
CA ILE A 118 16.28 11.91 1.46
C ILE A 118 16.43 13.19 0.63
N ALA A 119 17.21 14.17 1.09
CA ALA A 119 17.44 15.40 0.32
C ALA A 119 18.14 15.13 -1.02
N ARG A 120 19.11 14.21 -1.04
CA ARG A 120 19.79 13.76 -2.28
C ARG A 120 18.85 13.01 -3.21
N LEU A 121 17.98 12.16 -2.67
CA LEU A 121 16.94 11.49 -3.46
C LEU A 121 16.06 12.52 -4.17
N VAL A 122 15.67 13.59 -3.47
CA VAL A 122 14.91 14.69 -4.05
C VAL A 122 15.69 15.39 -5.15
N SER A 123 16.98 15.67 -4.98
CA SER A 123 17.77 16.37 -6.01
C SER A 123 17.88 15.55 -7.29
N GLU A 124 18.12 14.24 -7.18
CA GLU A 124 18.40 13.36 -8.32
C GLU A 124 17.14 12.80 -9.01
N ARG A 125 16.01 12.71 -8.30
CA ARG A 125 14.80 12.07 -8.84
C ARG A 125 13.69 13.09 -9.05
N LYS A 126 12.87 12.83 -10.07
CA LYS A 126 11.56 13.47 -10.21
C LYS A 126 10.57 12.74 -9.31
N LEU A 127 10.22 13.35 -8.18
CA LEU A 127 9.26 12.80 -7.23
C LEU A 127 7.84 13.20 -7.59
N VAL A 128 6.88 12.42 -7.10
CA VAL A 128 5.44 12.67 -7.26
C VAL A 128 4.93 13.35 -6.00
N ALA A 129 4.09 14.37 -6.16
CA ALA A 129 3.44 15.04 -5.04
C ALA A 129 2.58 14.05 -4.26
N TRP A 130 2.74 14.03 -2.96
CA TRP A 130 1.87 13.32 -2.04
C TRP A 130 0.51 13.99 -2.04
N ARG A 131 -0.54 13.18 -2.22
CA ARG A 131 -1.93 13.61 -2.11
C ARG A 131 -2.49 13.05 -0.82
N PRO A 132 -2.89 13.89 0.15
CA PRO A 132 -3.47 13.39 1.38
C PRO A 132 -4.76 12.63 1.08
N PRO A 133 -4.99 11.46 1.72
CA PRO A 133 -6.28 10.82 1.68
C PRO A 133 -7.36 11.75 2.25
N THR A 134 -8.56 11.72 1.66
CA THR A 134 -9.71 12.46 2.19
C THR A 134 -10.01 12.06 3.64
N LYS A 135 -10.74 12.92 4.38
CA LYS A 135 -11.16 12.61 5.75
C LYS A 135 -11.91 11.26 5.82
N SER A 136 -12.79 11.00 4.86
CA SER A 136 -13.51 9.73 4.74
C SER A 136 -12.57 8.54 4.54
N ILE A 137 -11.61 8.64 3.61
CA ILE A 137 -10.68 7.53 3.35
C ILE A 137 -9.75 7.28 4.54
N ARG A 138 -9.32 8.33 5.25
CA ARG A 138 -8.58 8.18 6.52
C ARG A 138 -9.41 7.43 7.56
N ARG A 139 -10.66 7.85 7.78
CA ARG A 139 -11.56 7.20 8.73
C ARG A 139 -11.81 5.74 8.34
N LEU A 140 -12.06 5.48 7.05
CA LEU A 140 -12.28 4.12 6.53
C LEU A 140 -11.05 3.23 6.74
N ARG A 141 -9.83 3.76 6.56
CA ARG A 141 -8.58 3.04 6.87
C ARG A 141 -8.48 2.70 8.36
N ALA A 142 -8.80 3.64 9.24
CA ALA A 142 -8.80 3.39 10.68
C ALA A 142 -9.79 2.28 11.05
N LEU A 143 -11.03 2.37 10.58
CA LEU A 143 -12.10 1.40 10.83
C LEU A 143 -11.74 0.00 10.30
N THR A 144 -11.29 -0.10 9.06
CA THR A 144 -10.95 -1.39 8.45
C THR A 144 -9.72 -2.04 9.08
N ARG A 145 -8.73 -1.27 9.53
CA ARG A 145 -7.56 -1.77 10.25
C ARG A 145 -7.92 -2.22 11.66
N GLN A 146 -8.75 -1.48 12.38
CA GLN A 146 -9.25 -1.88 13.68
C GLN A 146 -10.11 -3.14 13.57
N TYR A 147 -10.99 -3.22 12.57
CA TYR A 147 -11.79 -4.42 12.29
C TYR A 147 -10.88 -5.64 12.11
N GLN A 148 -9.80 -5.50 11.33
CA GLN A 148 -8.82 -6.56 11.15
C GLN A 148 -8.16 -6.97 12.48
N ALA A 149 -7.67 -6.01 13.26
CA ALA A 149 -7.01 -6.27 14.54
C ALA A 149 -7.94 -6.99 15.53
N ILE A 150 -9.19 -6.51 15.69
CA ILE A 150 -10.18 -7.15 16.56
C ILE A 150 -10.53 -8.55 16.06
N THR A 151 -10.63 -8.76 14.74
CA THR A 151 -10.90 -10.09 14.18
C THR A 151 -9.76 -11.06 14.51
N GLU A 152 -8.50 -10.62 14.36
CA GLU A 152 -7.32 -11.42 14.70
C GLU A 152 -7.25 -11.73 16.19
N SER A 153 -7.44 -10.72 17.06
CA SER A 153 -7.50 -10.91 18.51
C SER A 153 -8.62 -11.87 18.91
N LYS A 154 -9.82 -11.73 18.34
CA LYS A 154 -10.94 -12.63 18.59
C LYS A 154 -10.61 -14.07 18.23
N THR A 155 -9.97 -14.32 17.08
CA THR A 155 -9.55 -15.67 16.71
C THR A 155 -8.54 -16.26 17.70
N VAL A 156 -7.56 -15.46 18.15
CA VAL A 156 -6.62 -15.91 19.19
C VAL A 156 -7.36 -16.26 20.48
N THR A 157 -8.26 -15.39 20.95
CA THR A 157 -9.06 -15.61 22.16
C THR A 157 -9.98 -16.83 22.05
N GLN A 158 -10.56 -17.08 20.87
CA GLN A 158 -11.37 -18.29 20.62
C GLN A 158 -10.53 -19.57 20.72
N ASN A 159 -9.32 -19.56 20.17
CA ASN A 159 -8.42 -20.70 20.26
C ASN A 159 -7.96 -20.94 21.70
N GLN A 160 -7.72 -19.88 22.46
CA GLN A 160 -7.40 -19.97 23.90
C GLN A 160 -8.56 -20.56 24.70
N LEU A 161 -9.79 -20.08 24.48
CA LEU A 161 -10.99 -20.64 25.09
C LEU A 161 -11.11 -22.14 24.80
N HIS A 162 -11.00 -22.52 23.52
CA HIS A 162 -11.06 -23.93 23.11
C HIS A 162 -9.98 -24.76 23.82
N ALA A 163 -8.76 -24.25 23.98
CA ALA A 163 -7.71 -24.95 24.72
C ALA A 163 -8.04 -25.14 26.21
N MET A 164 -8.65 -24.14 26.85
CA MET A 164 -9.08 -24.23 28.26
C MET A 164 -10.29 -25.15 28.46
N GLU A 165 -11.20 -25.21 27.49
CA GLU A 165 -12.36 -26.12 27.54
C GLU A 165 -11.94 -27.60 27.39
N HIS A 166 -10.74 -27.85 26.86
CA HIS A 166 -10.16 -29.19 26.69
C HIS A 166 -9.01 -29.50 27.65
N SER A 167 -8.75 -28.66 28.67
CA SER A 167 -7.72 -28.96 29.68
C SER A 167 -8.19 -30.05 30.64
N ALA A 168 -7.23 -30.75 31.26
CA ALA A 168 -7.50 -31.80 32.25
C ALA A 168 -8.28 -31.29 33.47
N LEU A 169 -8.08 -30.01 33.82
CA LEU A 169 -8.85 -29.29 34.83
C LEU A 169 -9.42 -28.05 34.17
N VAL A 170 -10.74 -28.01 34.00
CA VAL A 170 -11.46 -26.86 33.42
C VAL A 170 -11.77 -25.88 34.55
N ASP A 171 -11.41 -24.62 34.35
CA ASP A 171 -11.81 -23.51 35.22
C ASP A 171 -12.93 -22.71 34.54
N ASP A 172 -14.14 -22.82 35.09
CA ASP A 172 -15.34 -22.18 34.55
C ASP A 172 -15.24 -20.65 34.55
N GLN A 173 -14.59 -20.07 35.56
CA GLN A 173 -14.42 -18.62 35.69
C GLN A 173 -13.47 -18.09 34.60
N VAL A 174 -12.40 -18.84 34.31
CA VAL A 174 -11.49 -18.53 33.20
C VAL A 174 -12.22 -18.62 31.86
N CYS A 175 -12.97 -19.69 31.63
CA CYS A 175 -13.76 -19.86 30.40
C CYS A 175 -14.80 -18.75 30.22
N MET A 176 -15.48 -18.35 31.31
CA MET A 176 -16.45 -17.26 31.30
C MET A 176 -15.81 -15.93 30.87
N ARG A 177 -14.65 -15.56 31.43
CA ARG A 177 -13.93 -14.32 31.05
C ARG A 177 -13.55 -14.32 29.57
N TYR A 178 -13.09 -15.45 29.03
CA TYR A 178 -12.82 -15.56 27.59
C TYR A 178 -14.09 -15.36 26.74
N ARG A 179 -15.23 -15.94 27.14
CA ARG A 179 -16.51 -15.75 26.45
C ARG A 179 -16.97 -14.29 26.47
N GLU A 180 -16.79 -13.59 27.58
CA GLU A 180 -17.08 -12.15 27.70
C GLU A 180 -16.22 -11.30 26.76
N ILE A 181 -14.92 -11.57 26.67
CA ILE A 181 -14.00 -10.88 25.74
C ILE A 181 -14.44 -11.14 24.28
N ILE A 182 -14.79 -12.38 23.95
CA ILE A 182 -15.28 -12.73 22.60
C ILE A 182 -16.59 -11.99 22.29
N ALA A 183 -17.50 -11.86 23.28
CA ALA A 183 -18.75 -11.12 23.12
C ALA A 183 -18.49 -9.62 22.89
N LEU A 184 -17.56 -9.02 23.64
CA LEU A 184 -17.09 -7.64 23.43
C LEU A 184 -16.57 -7.44 22.01
N PHE A 185 -15.67 -8.32 21.54
CA PHE A 185 -15.14 -8.22 20.18
C PHE A 185 -16.24 -8.35 19.12
N LYS A 186 -17.19 -9.28 19.27
CA LYS A 186 -18.34 -9.41 18.35
C LYS A 186 -19.17 -8.13 18.30
N ARG A 187 -19.41 -7.47 19.44
CA ARG A 187 -20.13 -6.19 19.50
C ARG A 187 -19.37 -5.07 18.79
N GLN A 188 -18.08 -4.92 19.05
CA GLN A 188 -17.25 -3.90 18.41
C GLN A 188 -17.13 -4.09 16.90
N LEU A 189 -17.01 -5.33 16.42
CA LEU A 189 -17.01 -5.61 14.98
C LEU A 189 -18.31 -5.16 14.30
N LYS A 190 -19.47 -5.40 14.94
CA LYS A 190 -20.77 -4.91 14.44
C LYS A 190 -20.84 -3.38 14.44
N GLN A 191 -20.35 -2.73 15.48
CA GLN A 191 -20.29 -1.25 15.55
C GLN A 191 -19.45 -0.68 14.41
N ILE A 192 -18.26 -1.23 14.17
CA ILE A 192 -17.39 -0.80 13.07
C ILE A 192 -18.09 -0.99 11.70
N GLU A 193 -18.80 -2.11 11.49
CA GLU A 193 -19.57 -2.32 10.25
C GLU A 193 -20.66 -1.25 10.05
N LEU A 194 -21.34 -0.83 11.12
CA LEU A 194 -22.34 0.24 11.07
C LEU A 194 -21.68 1.59 10.78
N GLU A 195 -20.55 1.90 11.42
CA GLU A 195 -19.79 3.12 11.18
C GLU A 195 -19.28 3.21 9.73
N ILE A 196 -18.85 2.09 9.14
CA ILE A 196 -18.46 2.04 7.72
C ILE A 196 -19.66 2.39 6.82
N ARG A 197 -20.85 1.87 7.11
CA ARG A 197 -22.07 2.18 6.34
C ARG A 197 -22.48 3.65 6.49
N GLN A 198 -22.39 4.20 7.70
CA GLN A 198 -22.70 5.60 7.97
C GLN A 198 -21.72 6.52 7.23
N LEU A 199 -20.42 6.19 7.28
CA LEU A 199 -19.39 6.93 6.58
C LEU A 199 -19.61 6.91 5.06
N ALA A 200 -20.01 5.77 4.50
CA ALA A 200 -20.36 5.66 3.08
C ALA A 200 -21.51 6.61 2.71
N ARG A 201 -22.60 6.63 3.50
CA ARG A 201 -23.74 7.53 3.25
C ARG A 201 -23.38 9.02 3.24
N GLN A 202 -22.28 9.41 3.88
CA GLN A 202 -21.81 10.79 3.95
C GLN A 202 -20.83 11.16 2.81
N ASP A 203 -20.40 10.19 2.00
CA ASP A 203 -19.41 10.36 0.94
C ASP A 203 -19.89 9.63 -0.32
N GLU A 204 -20.45 10.37 -1.28
CA GLU A 204 -21.07 9.83 -2.50
C GLU A 204 -20.12 8.95 -3.31
N LEU A 205 -18.84 9.35 -3.42
CA LEU A 205 -17.83 8.56 -4.11
C LEU A 205 -17.61 7.22 -3.40
N LEU A 206 -17.46 7.25 -2.08
CA LEU A 206 -17.29 6.03 -1.30
C LEU A 206 -18.51 5.11 -1.40
N ASP A 207 -19.74 5.64 -1.25
CA ASP A 207 -20.97 4.86 -1.37
C ASP A 207 -21.07 4.20 -2.75
N ASN A 208 -20.85 4.96 -3.82
CA ASN A 208 -20.87 4.45 -5.18
C ASN A 208 -19.84 3.31 -5.38
N VAL A 209 -18.60 3.51 -4.93
CA VAL A 209 -17.54 2.50 -5.03
C VAL A 209 -17.91 1.24 -4.26
N LEU A 210 -18.42 1.35 -3.03
CA LEU A 210 -18.82 0.19 -2.25
C LEU A 210 -19.97 -0.58 -2.91
N ARG A 211 -21.01 0.12 -3.40
CA ARG A 211 -22.13 -0.48 -4.14
C ARG A 211 -21.63 -1.27 -5.35
N LEU A 212 -20.80 -0.64 -6.19
CA LEU A 212 -20.23 -1.28 -7.38
C LEU A 212 -19.40 -2.52 -7.03
N LEU A 213 -18.52 -2.42 -6.04
CA LEU A 213 -17.69 -3.56 -5.62
C LEU A 213 -18.52 -4.72 -5.07
N MET A 214 -19.61 -4.43 -4.35
CA MET A 214 -20.51 -5.43 -3.78
C MET A 214 -21.42 -6.11 -4.82
N THR A 215 -21.45 -5.63 -6.07
CA THR A 215 -22.09 -6.37 -7.18
C THR A 215 -21.31 -7.62 -7.59
N ILE A 216 -20.03 -7.73 -7.20
CA ILE A 216 -19.19 -8.88 -7.52
C ILE A 216 -19.49 -10.02 -6.53
N PRO A 217 -19.85 -11.23 -7.00
CA PRO A 217 -20.07 -12.37 -6.11
C PRO A 217 -18.88 -12.63 -5.18
N GLY A 218 -19.15 -12.96 -3.91
CA GLY A 218 -18.12 -13.17 -2.90
C GLY A 218 -17.45 -11.90 -2.36
N VAL A 219 -17.80 -10.70 -2.85
CA VAL A 219 -17.30 -9.41 -2.33
C VAL A 219 -18.38 -8.77 -1.46
N ALA A 220 -18.20 -8.88 -0.15
CA ALA A 220 -19.06 -8.21 0.84
C ALA A 220 -18.47 -6.87 1.30
N LEU A 221 -19.24 -6.12 2.09
CA LEU A 221 -18.88 -4.80 2.65
C LEU A 221 -17.46 -4.76 3.23
N LYS A 222 -17.05 -5.80 3.98
CA LYS A 222 -15.73 -5.87 4.64
C LYS A 222 -14.60 -5.83 3.62
N THR A 223 -14.70 -6.65 2.58
CA THR A 223 -13.70 -6.68 1.52
C THR A 223 -13.75 -5.40 0.71
N ALA A 224 -14.94 -4.95 0.29
CA ALA A 224 -15.11 -3.73 -0.47
C ALA A 224 -14.52 -2.52 0.27
N ALA A 225 -14.78 -2.40 1.58
CA ALA A 225 -14.26 -1.33 2.43
C ALA A 225 -12.73 -1.35 2.53
N VAL A 226 -12.10 -2.52 2.73
CA VAL A 226 -10.63 -2.62 2.75
C VAL A 226 -10.04 -2.20 1.39
N ILE A 227 -10.64 -2.65 0.29
CA ILE A 227 -10.16 -2.30 -1.06
C ILE A 227 -10.32 -0.79 -1.31
N ALA A 228 -11.47 -0.21 -1.01
CA ALA A 228 -11.70 1.22 -1.13
C ALA A 228 -10.74 2.04 -0.26
N ALA A 229 -10.52 1.63 1.00
CA ALA A 229 -9.62 2.30 1.93
C ALA A 229 -8.17 2.30 1.44
N GLU A 230 -7.64 1.14 1.06
CA GLU A 230 -6.24 0.99 0.70
C GLU A 230 -5.93 1.57 -0.69
N THR A 231 -6.91 1.60 -1.59
CA THR A 231 -6.76 2.17 -2.95
C THR A 231 -7.18 3.64 -3.07
N GLY A 232 -7.77 4.22 -2.02
CA GLY A 232 -8.35 5.56 -2.08
C GLY A 232 -9.49 5.64 -3.09
N CYS A 233 -10.43 4.68 -3.04
CA CYS A 233 -11.49 4.52 -4.05
C CYS A 233 -10.94 4.44 -5.48
N PHE A 234 -9.77 3.80 -5.65
CA PHE A 234 -9.00 3.72 -6.90
C PHE A 234 -8.53 5.05 -7.51
N GLN A 235 -8.68 6.19 -6.83
CA GLN A 235 -8.24 7.51 -7.30
C GLN A 235 -6.71 7.67 -7.33
N LEU A 236 -5.98 6.74 -6.71
CA LEU A 236 -4.52 6.75 -6.65
C LEU A 236 -3.84 6.18 -7.91
N PHE A 237 -4.61 5.68 -8.89
CA PHE A 237 -4.05 4.92 -10.01
C PHE A 237 -4.61 5.35 -11.36
N ASP A 238 -3.70 5.65 -12.29
CA ASP A 238 -4.01 5.95 -13.69
C ASP A 238 -4.06 4.67 -14.54
N SER A 239 -3.46 3.58 -14.05
CA SER A 239 -3.42 2.31 -14.78
C SER A 239 -3.54 1.07 -13.89
N ARG A 240 -4.05 0.00 -14.50
CA ARG A 240 -4.11 -1.35 -13.91
C ARG A 240 -2.73 -1.86 -13.46
N ALA A 241 -1.67 -1.48 -14.19
CA ALA A 241 -0.30 -1.89 -13.88
C ALA A 241 0.20 -1.26 -12.58
N GLN A 242 -0.06 0.04 -12.36
CA GLN A 242 0.25 0.72 -11.11
C GLN A 242 -0.47 0.06 -9.92
N LEU A 243 -1.76 -0.27 -10.07
CA LEU A 243 -2.55 -0.95 -9.05
C LEU A 243 -1.99 -2.33 -8.69
N VAL A 244 -1.66 -3.15 -9.68
CA VAL A 244 -1.10 -4.50 -9.46
C VAL A 244 0.26 -4.44 -8.77
N LYS A 245 1.10 -3.47 -9.16
CA LYS A 245 2.39 -3.22 -8.49
C LYS A 245 2.18 -2.76 -7.06
N PHE A 246 1.22 -1.86 -6.83
CA PHE A 246 0.87 -1.38 -5.49
C PHE A 246 0.36 -2.49 -4.58
N SER A 247 -0.41 -3.46 -5.09
CA SER A 247 -0.86 -4.61 -4.28
C SER A 247 0.23 -5.68 -4.08
N GLY A 248 1.37 -5.57 -4.78
CA GLY A 248 2.48 -6.52 -4.73
C GLY A 248 2.14 -7.87 -5.35
N MET A 249 1.19 -7.89 -6.30
CA MET A 249 0.79 -9.05 -7.10
C MET A 249 1.46 -9.06 -8.49
N ASP A 250 2.36 -8.12 -8.75
CA ASP A 250 3.24 -8.14 -9.92
C ASP A 250 4.19 -9.34 -9.85
N VAL A 251 4.37 -10.00 -10.99
CA VAL A 251 5.27 -11.17 -11.10
C VAL A 251 6.69 -10.65 -11.26
N VAL A 252 7.58 -11.13 -10.39
CA VAL A 252 9.02 -10.89 -10.47
C VAL A 252 9.67 -12.13 -11.08
N GLU A 253 10.35 -11.93 -12.19
CA GLU A 253 11.19 -12.93 -12.83
C GLU A 253 12.59 -12.89 -12.23
N ARG A 254 13.19 -14.06 -12.02
CA ARG A 254 14.58 -14.20 -11.55
C ARG A 254 15.38 -14.84 -12.66
N GLN A 255 15.80 -14.02 -13.62
CA GLN A 255 16.70 -14.44 -14.69
C GLN A 255 18.03 -13.70 -14.53
N SER A 256 19.14 -14.43 -14.51
CA SER A 256 20.50 -13.85 -14.54
C SER A 256 21.36 -14.69 -15.47
N GLY A 257 21.88 -14.07 -16.53
CA GLY A 257 22.58 -14.78 -17.61
C GLY A 257 21.68 -15.80 -18.35
N SER A 258 22.31 -16.65 -19.17
CA SER A 258 21.63 -17.71 -19.93
C SER A 258 21.26 -18.94 -19.07
N SER A 259 21.87 -19.08 -17.89
CA SER A 259 21.88 -20.31 -17.09
C SER A 259 21.07 -20.25 -15.79
N VAL A 260 20.74 -19.07 -15.25
CA VAL A 260 19.93 -18.95 -14.02
C VAL A 260 18.47 -18.64 -14.38
N ARG A 261 17.63 -19.69 -14.43
CA ARG A 261 16.16 -19.57 -14.51
C ARG A 261 15.53 -19.84 -13.13
N GLY A 262 15.56 -18.83 -12.26
CA GLY A 262 14.91 -18.90 -10.96
C GLY A 262 13.37 -18.94 -11.08
N ARG A 263 12.70 -19.56 -10.11
CA ARG A 263 11.23 -19.64 -10.08
C ARG A 263 10.62 -18.23 -9.97
N SER A 264 9.77 -17.84 -10.93
CA SER A 264 9.01 -16.60 -10.84
C SER A 264 8.06 -16.61 -9.63
N SER A 265 7.99 -15.49 -8.94
CA SER A 265 7.15 -15.30 -7.75
C SER A 265 6.54 -13.89 -7.74
N ILE A 266 5.44 -13.69 -7.02
CA ILE A 266 4.94 -12.32 -6.83
C ILE A 266 5.88 -11.51 -5.94
N SER A 267 5.93 -10.20 -6.16
CA SER A 267 6.92 -9.33 -5.51
C SER A 267 6.86 -9.35 -3.98
N LYS A 268 5.68 -9.47 -3.36
CA LYS A 268 5.58 -9.43 -1.89
C LYS A 268 5.52 -8.00 -1.32
N ARG A 269 6.13 -7.06 -2.06
CA ARG A 269 6.55 -5.72 -1.61
C ARG A 269 5.42 -4.69 -1.51
N GLY A 270 4.28 -4.95 -2.15
CA GLY A 270 3.13 -4.06 -2.10
C GLY A 270 2.19 -4.31 -0.91
N ASN A 271 1.04 -3.65 -0.92
CA ASN A 271 0.04 -3.63 0.14
C ASN A 271 -0.50 -5.04 0.47
N SER A 272 -0.12 -5.55 1.65
CA SER A 272 -0.53 -6.88 2.13
C SER A 272 -2.01 -6.97 2.49
N ARG A 273 -2.65 -5.86 2.89
CA ARG A 273 -4.08 -5.82 3.24
C ARG A 273 -4.97 -6.07 2.04
N ILE A 274 -4.62 -5.52 0.88
CA ILE A 274 -5.31 -5.84 -0.38
C ILE A 274 -5.23 -7.34 -0.68
N ARG A 275 -4.04 -7.94 -0.58
CA ARG A 275 -3.87 -9.39 -0.83
C ARG A 275 -4.65 -10.24 0.17
N ARG A 276 -4.71 -9.83 1.43
CA ARG A 276 -5.48 -10.51 2.48
C ARG A 276 -6.99 -10.42 2.24
N ALA A 277 -7.49 -9.22 1.94
CA ALA A 277 -8.91 -8.97 1.73
C ALA A 277 -9.47 -9.73 0.51
N LEU A 278 -8.66 -9.94 -0.52
CA LEU A 278 -9.03 -10.68 -1.73
C LEU A 278 -8.92 -12.20 -1.58
N PHE A 279 -8.35 -12.72 -0.50
CA PHE A 279 -8.15 -14.16 -0.32
C PHE A 279 -9.47 -14.94 -0.30
N MET A 280 -10.39 -14.58 0.59
CA MET A 280 -11.67 -15.27 0.72
C MET A 280 -12.57 -15.12 -0.53
N PRO A 281 -12.76 -13.91 -1.10
CA PRO A 281 -13.48 -13.77 -2.36
C PRO A 281 -12.84 -14.57 -3.50
N SER A 282 -11.52 -14.64 -3.59
CA SER A 282 -10.89 -15.41 -4.67
C SER A 282 -11.08 -16.92 -4.48
N LEU A 283 -11.18 -17.37 -3.24
CA LEU A 283 -11.39 -18.78 -2.92
C LEU A 283 -12.78 -19.27 -3.36
N SER A 284 -13.82 -18.40 -3.30
CA SER A 284 -15.16 -18.77 -3.77
C SER A 284 -15.24 -19.03 -5.28
N TYR A 285 -14.27 -18.54 -6.05
CA TYR A 285 -14.20 -18.77 -7.50
C TYR A 285 -13.36 -19.98 -7.92
N VAL A 286 -12.71 -20.68 -6.98
CA VAL A 286 -11.79 -21.77 -7.33
C VAL A 286 -12.50 -22.98 -7.95
N LYS A 287 -13.75 -23.23 -7.53
CA LYS A 287 -14.59 -24.34 -7.99
C LYS A 287 -15.62 -23.93 -9.05
N ASP A 288 -15.60 -22.67 -9.47
CA ASP A 288 -16.54 -22.13 -10.45
C ASP A 288 -16.08 -22.47 -11.89
N ASP A 289 -17.01 -22.71 -12.80
CA ASP A 289 -16.69 -22.96 -14.22
C ASP A 289 -16.52 -21.65 -15.02
N GLY A 290 -16.72 -20.51 -14.36
CA GLY A 290 -16.48 -19.19 -14.92
C GLY A 290 -15.02 -18.83 -15.14
N VAL A 291 -14.82 -17.58 -15.57
CA VAL A 291 -13.53 -17.00 -15.97
C VAL A 291 -12.44 -17.13 -14.89
N PHE A 292 -12.82 -16.99 -13.63
CA PHE A 292 -11.89 -17.05 -12.51
C PHE A 292 -11.46 -18.49 -12.19
N GLY A 293 -12.38 -19.45 -12.19
CA GLY A 293 -12.03 -20.85 -11.94
C GLY A 293 -11.24 -21.47 -13.08
N GLN A 294 -11.57 -21.15 -14.35
CA GLN A 294 -10.74 -21.54 -15.49
C GLN A 294 -9.32 -20.97 -15.42
N LEU A 295 -9.17 -19.71 -14.99
CA LEU A 295 -7.85 -19.11 -14.75
C LEU A 295 -7.09 -19.86 -13.63
N TYR A 296 -7.78 -20.18 -12.54
CA TYR A 296 -7.20 -20.97 -11.45
C TYR A 296 -6.69 -22.32 -11.95
N GLN A 297 -7.55 -23.10 -12.61
CA GLN A 297 -7.23 -24.43 -13.11
C GLN A 297 -6.06 -24.39 -14.09
N ARG A 298 -6.06 -23.47 -15.06
CA ARG A 298 -4.96 -23.29 -16.03
C ARG A 298 -3.62 -23.02 -15.36
N VAL A 299 -3.58 -22.12 -14.36
CA VAL A 299 -2.34 -21.80 -13.64
C VAL A 299 -1.92 -22.96 -12.72
N TYR A 300 -2.88 -23.63 -12.10
CA TYR A 300 -2.61 -24.81 -11.27
C TYR A 300 -2.03 -25.96 -12.10
N GLN A 301 -2.65 -26.34 -13.21
CA GLN A 301 -2.16 -27.40 -14.11
C GLN A 301 -0.74 -27.12 -14.61
N ARG A 302 -0.40 -25.86 -14.92
CA ARG A 302 0.95 -25.49 -15.36
C ARG A 302 2.00 -25.53 -14.24
N THR A 303 1.62 -25.23 -13.00
CA THR A 303 2.58 -24.99 -11.91
C THR A 303 2.55 -26.03 -10.80
N MET A 304 1.50 -26.83 -10.74
CA MET A 304 1.14 -27.76 -9.66
C MET A 304 1.07 -27.11 -8.27
N ILE A 305 0.91 -25.78 -8.19
CA ILE A 305 0.88 -25.03 -6.92
C ILE A 305 -0.45 -24.28 -6.79
N LYS A 306 -1.33 -24.77 -5.90
CA LYS A 306 -2.67 -24.19 -5.62
C LYS A 306 -2.62 -22.70 -5.31
N LYS A 307 -1.62 -22.27 -4.52
CA LYS A 307 -1.44 -20.86 -4.12
C LYS A 307 -1.13 -19.94 -5.30
N LYS A 308 -0.44 -20.43 -6.36
CA LYS A 308 -0.18 -19.63 -7.57
C LYS A 308 -1.47 -19.39 -8.37
N GLY A 309 -2.31 -20.42 -8.50
CA GLY A 309 -3.64 -20.30 -9.09
C GLY A 309 -4.49 -19.27 -8.34
N LEU A 310 -4.53 -19.36 -7.01
CA LEU A 310 -5.31 -18.43 -6.20
C LEU A 310 -4.82 -16.97 -6.31
N ILE A 311 -3.51 -16.74 -6.30
CA ILE A 311 -2.94 -15.40 -6.48
C ILE A 311 -3.25 -14.84 -7.88
N ALA A 312 -3.28 -15.69 -8.91
CA ALA A 312 -3.70 -15.27 -10.26
C ALA A 312 -5.15 -14.80 -10.28
N VAL A 313 -6.06 -15.52 -9.59
CA VAL A 313 -7.46 -15.11 -9.40
C VAL A 313 -7.54 -13.79 -8.63
N GLN A 314 -6.82 -13.65 -7.52
CA GLN A 314 -6.78 -12.39 -6.75
C GLN A 314 -6.38 -11.19 -7.63
N ARG A 315 -5.31 -11.35 -8.44
CA ARG A 315 -4.85 -10.30 -9.35
C ARG A 315 -5.91 -9.95 -10.39
N LYS A 316 -6.55 -10.96 -10.99
CA LYS A 316 -7.62 -10.76 -11.98
C LYS A 316 -8.82 -10.06 -11.35
N LEU A 317 -9.23 -10.48 -10.16
CA LEU A 317 -10.35 -9.91 -9.41
C LEU A 317 -10.09 -8.43 -9.08
N LEU A 318 -8.90 -8.09 -8.62
CA LEU A 318 -8.52 -6.69 -8.37
C LEU A 318 -8.57 -5.82 -9.64
N VAL A 319 -8.16 -6.36 -10.79
CA VAL A 319 -8.24 -5.66 -12.07
C VAL A 319 -9.70 -5.47 -12.52
N VAL A 320 -10.56 -6.45 -12.26
CA VAL A 320 -12.01 -6.34 -12.53
C VAL A 320 -12.63 -5.27 -11.64
N MET A 321 -12.34 -5.26 -10.34
CA MET A 321 -12.78 -4.23 -9.40
C MET A 321 -12.40 -2.82 -9.88
N TYR A 322 -11.16 -2.63 -10.32
CA TYR A 322 -10.71 -1.35 -10.90
C TYR A 322 -11.50 -0.95 -12.15
N ALA A 323 -11.75 -1.89 -13.05
CA ALA A 323 -12.48 -1.62 -14.29
C ALA A 323 -13.94 -1.23 -14.04
N ILE A 324 -14.64 -1.94 -13.15
CA ILE A 324 -16.03 -1.66 -12.74
C ILE A 324 -16.13 -0.24 -12.16
N VAL A 325 -15.24 0.10 -11.22
CA VAL A 325 -15.25 1.44 -10.60
C VAL A 325 -14.92 2.53 -11.62
N LYS A 326 -13.94 2.31 -12.50
CA LYS A 326 -13.54 3.31 -13.51
C LYS A 326 -14.62 3.54 -14.56
N ASN A 327 -15.37 2.50 -14.91
CA ASN A 327 -16.45 2.56 -15.90
C ASN A 327 -17.81 2.94 -15.29
N GLY A 328 -17.97 2.87 -13.97
CA GLY A 328 -19.24 3.12 -13.28
C GLY A 328 -20.31 2.05 -13.54
N THR A 329 -19.93 0.86 -13.99
CA THR A 329 -20.87 -0.21 -14.38
C THR A 329 -20.81 -1.37 -13.40
N ALA A 330 -21.95 -1.94 -13.02
CA ALA A 330 -22.01 -3.16 -12.21
C ALA A 330 -21.25 -4.34 -12.84
N TYR A 331 -20.84 -5.30 -12.01
CA TYR A 331 -20.18 -6.51 -12.48
C TYR A 331 -21.09 -7.32 -13.41
N ASP A 332 -20.60 -7.60 -14.62
CA ASP A 332 -21.21 -8.54 -15.56
C ASP A 332 -20.22 -9.69 -15.85
N PRO A 333 -20.56 -10.94 -15.48
CA PRO A 333 -19.76 -12.12 -15.81
C PRO A 333 -19.44 -12.27 -17.31
N ARG A 334 -20.35 -11.85 -18.21
CA ARG A 334 -20.23 -12.04 -19.66
C ARG A 334 -19.17 -11.14 -20.28
N LEU A 335 -19.02 -9.90 -19.80
CA LEU A 335 -17.99 -8.95 -20.26
C LEU A 335 -16.56 -9.46 -20.04
N HIS A 336 -16.36 -10.38 -19.10
CA HIS A 336 -15.05 -10.90 -18.74
C HIS A 336 -14.71 -12.26 -19.39
N GLN A 337 -15.66 -12.89 -20.08
CA GLN A 337 -15.45 -14.15 -20.81
C GLN A 337 -14.65 -13.97 -22.11
N ARG A 338 -14.87 -12.86 -22.84
CA ARG A 338 -14.34 -12.64 -24.21
C ARG A 338 -12.80 -12.59 -24.33
N ARG A 339 -12.05 -12.49 -23.22
CA ARG A 339 -10.56 -12.49 -23.22
C ARG A 339 -9.93 -13.82 -22.80
N CYS A 340 -10.71 -14.77 -22.28
CA CYS A 340 -10.20 -16.05 -21.80
C CYS A 340 -10.18 -17.17 -22.85
N GLN A 341 -10.85 -16.95 -23.99
CA GLN A 341 -10.90 -17.85 -25.15
C GLN A 341 -9.66 -17.81 -26.06
N LYS A 342 -8.68 -16.92 -25.82
CA LYS A 342 -7.39 -17.06 -26.50
C LYS A 342 -6.71 -18.32 -25.96
N GLU A 343 -6.70 -19.38 -26.77
CA GLU A 343 -5.81 -20.52 -26.57
C GLU A 343 -4.40 -19.99 -26.36
N VAL A 344 -3.79 -20.40 -25.26
CA VAL A 344 -2.38 -20.11 -25.05
C VAL A 344 -1.65 -21.07 -25.98
N GLY A 345 -1.13 -20.55 -27.09
CA GLY A 345 -0.26 -21.30 -27.98
C GLY A 345 0.81 -22.04 -27.16
N LYS A 346 1.15 -23.26 -27.61
CA LYS A 346 2.18 -24.11 -27.00
C LYS A 346 3.38 -23.23 -26.61
N PRO A 347 4.00 -23.43 -25.44
CA PRO A 347 5.22 -22.70 -25.09
C PRO A 347 6.16 -22.79 -26.29
N LYS A 348 6.60 -21.64 -26.82
CA LYS A 348 7.63 -21.60 -27.86
C LYS A 348 8.88 -22.24 -27.23
N LEU A 349 9.03 -23.54 -27.42
CA LEU A 349 10.31 -24.22 -27.35
C LEU A 349 11.10 -23.68 -28.55
N ALA A 350 11.73 -22.53 -28.36
CA ALA A 350 12.78 -22.09 -29.25
C ALA A 350 14.04 -22.86 -28.84
N TYR A 351 14.25 -24.02 -29.46
CA TYR A 351 15.56 -24.39 -29.95
C TYR A 351 15.34 -25.34 -31.13
N ARG A 352 15.78 -24.90 -32.31
CA ARG A 352 15.93 -25.76 -33.48
C ARG A 352 17.07 -26.71 -33.17
N ASP A 353 16.80 -28.00 -33.27
CA ASP A 353 17.86 -28.99 -33.43
C ASP A 353 18.54 -28.69 -34.77
N SER A 354 19.73 -28.13 -34.70
CA SER A 354 20.69 -28.11 -35.79
C SER A 354 22.08 -28.22 -35.17
N ILE A 355 22.40 -29.43 -34.74
CA ILE A 355 23.77 -29.90 -34.64
C ILE A 355 24.00 -30.67 -35.94
N ASN A 356 24.86 -30.10 -36.81
CA ASN A 356 25.73 -30.92 -37.64
C ASN A 356 26.85 -31.45 -36.76
#